data_AF-A0A2V6DHC9-F1
#
_entry.id   AF-A0A2V6DHC9-F1
#
_cell.length_a   1.000
_cell.length_b   1.000
_cell.length_c   1.000
_cell.angle_alpha   90.00
_cell.angle_beta   90.00
_cell.angle_gamma   90.00
#
_symmetry.space_group_name_H-M   'P 1'
#
loop_
_entity.id
_entity.type
_entity.pdbx_description
1 polymer ?
#
loop_
_entity_poly.entity_id
_entity_poly.type
_entity_poly.pdbx_seq_one_letter_code
_entity_poly.pdbx_strand_id
1 'polypeptide(L)'
;MLRARRWEIVAFSVTCGSLAALAAFQRWPGLNPSSLYLDDQWAASLIKAGSPGIWWEIMPQIPLGFLLIIKALFHAGGRTDLSLQILSFVCGLLQVPAMGLVAWMLTGRMSLGLLAAALCVLCPGFGEFATRVKPYTLESLLTTAIIGLSIPWARRGDVKALRILICAALASLMFSFTVLVVSVCLVGTIYAFHAWNERRVVRSWAEAGWIAALVVGSILTYLFMARKQTNWSLIEFWEPYYLPWQSARATLNFLGAKGLDAIRLAFPETLSAYVPWLVAAGLVGALVVKETRLIGLAFMSFYAALLIMAALKMYPMGGGRTDIFGYPVSLLAATSVFVPVLRAKRIGRAVGALAALATLLLVWEGKDRRFPYIDANDSKAAIQFLAGHIRDEDGLIVYPHANWALAYYGKWPYRVIPDDRVANNFSTMILRDRTLTLPSGVGRIQYWNHPDVLAPFLEDFASREIPAIYYLSTSNPIDLGVAQLFHNHAYRIDPNNSFGMFTVTKFVKVH
;
A
#
# COMPACT_ATOMS: atom_id res chain seq x y z
N MET A 1 7.16 -29.68 -6.47
CA MET A 1 6.58 -29.46 -7.80
C MET A 1 5.29 -30.23 -7.93
N LEU A 2 4.24 -29.57 -8.42
CA LEU A 2 2.89 -30.12 -8.62
C LEU A 2 2.95 -31.39 -9.49
N ARG A 3 2.28 -32.47 -9.09
CA ARG A 3 2.02 -33.61 -9.99
C ARG A 3 0.79 -33.27 -10.84
N ALA A 4 0.96 -32.33 -11.77
CA ALA A 4 -0.10 -31.87 -12.67
C ALA A 4 0.03 -32.54 -14.04
N ARG A 5 -1.09 -32.87 -14.66
CA ARG A 5 -1.12 -33.32 -16.06
C ARG A 5 -0.85 -32.13 -16.97
N ARG A 6 -0.25 -32.36 -18.14
CA ARG A 6 0.05 -31.28 -19.11
C ARG A 6 -1.18 -30.42 -19.43
N TRP A 7 -2.35 -31.03 -19.61
CA TRP A 7 -3.59 -30.29 -19.89
C TRP A 7 -4.04 -29.41 -18.71
N GLU A 8 -3.78 -29.80 -17.45
CA GLU A 8 -4.11 -28.95 -16.28
C GLU A 8 -3.23 -27.71 -16.28
N ILE A 9 -1.96 -27.85 -16.62
CA ILE A 9 -1.03 -26.72 -16.74
C ILE A 9 -1.51 -25.77 -17.83
N VAL A 10 -1.87 -26.29 -19.01
CA VAL A 10 -2.39 -25.47 -20.12
C VAL A 10 -3.69 -24.77 -19.72
N ALA A 11 -4.67 -25.51 -19.18
CA ALA A 11 -5.95 -24.95 -18.78
C ALA A 11 -5.80 -23.88 -17.69
N PHE A 12 -4.95 -24.12 -16.70
CA PHE A 12 -4.62 -23.15 -15.65
C PHE A 12 -3.99 -21.89 -16.25
N SER A 13 -2.96 -22.05 -17.09
CA SER A 13 -2.26 -20.91 -17.71
C SER A 13 -3.18 -20.07 -18.58
N VAL A 14 -4.01 -20.71 -19.42
CA VAL A 14 -4.99 -20.01 -20.27
C VAL A 14 -6.00 -19.26 -19.41
N THR A 15 -6.59 -19.92 -18.41
CA THR A 15 -7.61 -19.29 -17.56
C THR A 15 -7.05 -18.14 -16.73
N CYS A 16 -5.87 -18.31 -16.12
CA CYS A 16 -5.19 -17.24 -15.40
C CYS A 16 -4.78 -16.09 -16.34
N GLY A 17 -4.39 -16.39 -17.58
CA GLY A 17 -4.15 -15.39 -18.62
C GLY A 17 -5.41 -14.59 -18.94
N SER A 18 -6.55 -15.25 -19.11
CA SER A 18 -7.85 -14.59 -19.31
C SER A 18 -8.28 -13.75 -18.10
N LEU A 19 -8.06 -14.25 -16.88
CA LEU A 19 -8.34 -13.51 -15.64
C LEU A 19 -7.43 -12.28 -15.49
N ALA A 20 -6.14 -12.39 -15.85
CA ALA A 20 -5.23 -11.25 -15.86
C ALA A 20 -5.61 -10.23 -16.94
N ALA A 21 -6.06 -10.68 -18.12
CA ALA A 21 -6.59 -9.80 -19.16
C ALA A 21 -7.87 -9.08 -18.70
N LEU A 22 -8.77 -9.79 -18.00
CA LEU A 22 -9.93 -9.17 -17.36
C LEU A 22 -9.52 -8.12 -16.32
N ALA A 23 -8.56 -8.44 -15.44
CA ALA A 23 -8.04 -7.48 -14.47
C ALA A 23 -7.43 -6.25 -15.15
N ALA A 24 -6.67 -6.43 -16.23
CA ALA A 24 -6.13 -5.33 -17.02
C ALA A 24 -7.25 -4.45 -17.60
N PHE A 25 -8.28 -5.06 -18.18
CA PHE A 25 -9.44 -4.35 -18.71
C PHE A 25 -10.21 -3.57 -17.63
N GLN A 26 -10.44 -4.17 -16.46
CA GLN A 26 -11.13 -3.52 -15.34
C GLN A 26 -10.35 -2.33 -14.77
N ARG A 27 -9.01 -2.41 -14.78
CA ARG A 27 -8.10 -1.42 -14.17
C ARG A 27 -7.58 -0.38 -15.16
N TRP A 28 -7.68 -0.63 -16.46
CA TRP A 28 -7.22 0.27 -17.52
C TRP A 28 -7.73 1.71 -17.37
N PRO A 29 -9.00 1.98 -17.01
CA PRO A 29 -9.48 3.35 -16.81
C PRO A 29 -8.77 4.12 -15.70
N GLY A 30 -8.02 3.43 -14.82
CA GLY A 30 -7.22 4.07 -13.78
C GLY A 30 -5.80 4.48 -14.22
N LEU A 31 -5.38 4.11 -15.43
CA LEU A 31 -4.07 4.48 -15.96
C LEU A 31 -4.09 5.86 -16.63
N ASN A 32 -2.98 6.58 -16.52
CA ASN A 32 -2.77 7.90 -17.11
C ASN A 32 -3.91 8.88 -16.83
N PRO A 33 -4.24 9.14 -15.54
CA PRO A 33 -5.28 10.11 -15.20
C PRO A 33 -4.91 11.52 -15.68
N SER A 34 -5.89 12.43 -15.71
CA SER A 34 -5.64 13.86 -15.99
C SER A 34 -4.61 14.47 -15.02
N SER A 35 -4.57 13.94 -13.81
CA SER A 35 -3.65 14.28 -12.74
C SER A 35 -3.60 13.15 -11.70
N LEU A 36 -2.46 13.03 -11.02
CA LEU A 36 -2.28 12.11 -9.90
C LEU A 36 -3.08 12.58 -8.70
N TYR A 37 -3.49 11.61 -7.88
CA TYR A 37 -4.14 11.84 -6.60
C TYR A 37 -3.14 12.48 -5.63
N LEU A 38 -3.66 13.23 -4.66
CA LEU A 38 -2.84 13.95 -3.70
C LEU A 38 -1.81 13.05 -3.00
N ASP A 39 -2.23 11.84 -2.62
CA ASP A 39 -1.34 10.88 -1.96
C ASP A 39 -0.31 10.24 -2.92
N ASP A 40 -0.50 10.31 -4.24
CA ASP A 40 0.49 9.84 -5.21
C ASP A 40 1.49 10.95 -5.61
N GLN A 41 1.07 12.23 -5.49
CA GLN A 41 1.89 13.39 -5.88
C GLN A 41 3.15 13.53 -5.03
N TRP A 42 3.13 13.20 -3.73
CA TRP A 42 4.34 13.26 -2.91
C TRP A 42 5.39 12.26 -3.41
N ALA A 43 4.98 11.03 -3.74
CA ALA A 43 5.88 10.02 -4.29
C ALA A 43 6.42 10.48 -5.66
N ALA A 44 5.56 11.03 -6.51
CA ALA A 44 5.94 11.56 -7.82
C ALA A 44 6.96 12.71 -7.71
N SER A 45 6.75 13.66 -6.80
CA SER A 45 7.69 14.76 -6.54
C SER A 45 9.05 14.23 -6.05
N LEU A 46 9.04 13.22 -5.18
CA LEU A 46 10.25 12.59 -4.69
C LEU A 46 11.02 11.85 -5.78
N ILE A 47 10.32 11.25 -6.75
CA ILE A 47 10.93 10.55 -7.89
C ILE A 47 11.52 11.54 -8.91
N LYS A 48 10.84 12.68 -9.14
CA LYS A 48 11.26 13.71 -10.08
C LYS A 48 12.56 14.41 -9.65
N ALA A 49 12.70 14.80 -8.38
CA ALA A 49 13.90 15.53 -7.90
C ALA A 49 14.77 14.79 -6.89
N GLY A 50 14.24 13.79 -6.18
CA GLY A 50 15.00 13.10 -5.14
C GLY A 50 16.12 12.23 -5.70
N SER A 51 17.17 12.02 -4.92
CA SER A 51 18.30 11.14 -5.22
C SER A 51 18.39 10.05 -4.14
N PRO A 52 19.13 8.94 -4.37
CA PRO A 52 19.34 7.94 -3.32
C PRO A 52 19.90 8.53 -2.02
N GLY A 53 20.75 9.56 -2.10
CA GLY A 53 21.27 10.28 -0.93
C GLY A 53 20.17 11.02 -0.17
N ILE A 54 19.32 11.78 -0.88
CA ILE A 54 18.17 12.46 -0.27
C ILE A 54 17.18 11.46 0.33
N TRP A 55 16.93 10.33 -0.34
CA TRP A 55 16.01 9.31 0.16
C TRP A 55 16.54 8.64 1.44
N TRP A 56 17.86 8.48 1.55
CA TRP A 56 18.50 7.96 2.76
C TRP A 56 18.46 8.98 3.91
N GLU A 57 18.56 10.27 3.60
CA GLU A 57 18.46 11.34 4.59
C GLU A 57 17.04 11.46 5.16
N ILE A 58 16.02 11.51 4.29
CA ILE A 58 14.62 11.72 4.73
C ILE A 58 13.95 10.44 5.21
N MET A 59 14.35 9.27 4.71
CA MET A 59 13.68 7.98 4.93
C MET A 59 12.16 8.07 4.70
N PRO A 60 11.70 8.18 3.44
CA PRO A 60 10.28 8.35 3.13
C PRO A 60 9.50 7.06 3.44
N GLN A 61 8.18 7.13 3.56
CA GLN A 61 7.30 5.99 3.81
C GLN A 61 7.06 5.08 2.59
N ILE A 62 8.10 4.90 1.79
CA ILE A 62 8.15 3.97 0.66
C ILE A 62 9.49 3.24 0.70
N PRO A 63 9.53 1.93 0.41
CA PRO A 63 10.77 1.17 0.29
C PRO A 63 11.71 1.74 -0.78
N LEU A 64 13.01 1.87 -0.46
CA LEU A 64 13.99 2.49 -1.36
C LEU A 64 14.14 1.73 -2.68
N GLY A 65 14.04 0.39 -2.66
CA GLY A 65 14.09 -0.42 -3.87
C GLY A 65 12.93 -0.14 -4.82
N PHE A 66 11.74 0.17 -4.28
CA PHE A 66 10.59 0.58 -5.08
C PHE A 66 10.83 1.95 -5.75
N LEU A 67 11.36 2.94 -5.00
CA LEU A 67 11.72 4.25 -5.55
C LEU A 67 12.75 4.15 -6.68
N LEU A 68 13.77 3.28 -6.52
CA LEU A 68 14.79 3.07 -7.55
C LEU A 68 14.18 2.55 -8.86
N ILE A 69 13.31 1.54 -8.79
CA ILE A 69 12.67 0.97 -9.98
C ILE A 69 11.75 1.99 -10.64
N ILE A 70 10.87 2.66 -9.87
CA ILE A 70 9.98 3.65 -10.46
C ILE A 70 10.76 4.83 -11.03
N LYS A 71 11.83 5.29 -10.38
CA LYS A 71 12.67 6.33 -10.93
C LYS A 71 13.29 5.92 -12.27
N ALA A 72 13.77 4.68 -12.39
CA ALA A 72 14.29 4.18 -13.66
C ALA A 72 13.20 4.14 -14.75
N LEU A 73 12.01 3.64 -14.42
CA LEU A 73 10.85 3.62 -15.33
C LEU A 73 10.40 5.03 -15.72
N PHE A 74 10.41 5.97 -14.79
CA PHE A 74 10.06 7.37 -15.02
C PHE A 74 11.01 8.03 -16.01
N HIS A 75 12.31 7.77 -15.92
CA HIS A 75 13.29 8.30 -16.85
C HIS A 75 13.21 7.62 -18.21
N ALA A 76 13.04 6.29 -18.25
CA ALA A 76 12.92 5.53 -19.50
C ALA A 76 11.61 5.80 -20.25
N GLY A 77 10.51 6.02 -19.51
CA GLY A 77 9.15 6.20 -20.02
C GLY A 77 8.76 7.65 -20.30
N GLY A 78 9.73 8.54 -20.54
CA GLY A 78 9.48 9.92 -20.96
C GLY A 78 8.92 10.85 -19.87
N ARG A 79 9.09 10.50 -18.58
CA ARG A 79 8.68 11.32 -17.43
C ARG A 79 7.19 11.62 -17.36
N THR A 80 6.36 10.60 -17.57
CA THR A 80 4.90 10.69 -17.58
C THR A 80 4.27 10.11 -16.32
N ASP A 81 3.04 10.52 -15.99
CA ASP A 81 2.26 9.95 -14.88
C ASP A 81 2.05 8.44 -15.08
N LEU A 82 1.80 8.01 -16.32
CA LEU A 82 1.71 6.59 -16.68
C LEU A 82 2.97 5.82 -16.28
N SER A 83 4.17 6.35 -16.56
CA SER A 83 5.43 5.67 -16.23
C SER A 83 5.62 5.43 -14.72
N LEU A 84 4.97 6.22 -13.87
CA LEU A 84 4.95 6.04 -12.41
C LEU A 84 3.99 4.91 -11.97
N GLN A 85 2.96 4.60 -12.76
CA GLN A 85 1.94 3.60 -12.42
C GLN A 85 2.30 2.18 -12.90
N ILE A 86 3.16 2.06 -13.93
CA ILE A 86 3.43 0.78 -14.63
C ILE A 86 3.86 -0.34 -13.66
N LEU A 87 4.74 -0.07 -12.71
CA LEU A 87 5.24 -1.10 -11.79
C LEU A 87 4.09 -1.70 -10.97
N SER A 88 3.32 -0.86 -10.30
CA SER A 88 2.16 -1.28 -9.49
C SER A 88 1.13 -2.02 -10.35
N PHE A 89 0.92 -1.57 -11.58
CA PHE A 89 -0.04 -2.17 -12.50
C PHE A 89 0.40 -3.57 -12.90
N VAL A 90 1.64 -3.74 -13.35
CA VAL A 90 2.20 -5.03 -13.73
C VAL A 90 2.23 -5.99 -12.53
N CYS A 91 2.63 -5.53 -11.35
CA CYS A 91 2.58 -6.35 -10.14
C CYS A 91 1.14 -6.78 -9.81
N GLY A 92 0.17 -5.89 -9.96
CA GLY A 92 -1.25 -6.21 -9.78
C GLY A 92 -1.77 -7.25 -10.78
N LEU A 93 -1.25 -7.27 -12.02
CA LEU A 93 -1.60 -8.29 -13.02
C LEU A 93 -0.93 -9.64 -12.71
N LEU A 94 0.36 -9.62 -12.35
CA LEU A 94 1.12 -10.82 -11.99
C LEU A 94 0.64 -11.46 -10.68
N GLN A 95 0.04 -10.67 -9.80
CA GLN A 95 -0.59 -11.16 -8.57
C GLN A 95 -1.68 -12.20 -8.84
N VAL A 96 -2.43 -12.08 -9.94
CA VAL A 96 -3.53 -13.00 -10.30
C VAL A 96 -3.03 -14.45 -10.54
N PRO A 97 -2.11 -14.71 -11.51
CA PRO A 97 -1.56 -16.04 -11.70
C PRO A 97 -0.72 -16.52 -10.51
N ALA A 98 0.00 -15.62 -9.83
CA ALA A 98 0.77 -15.98 -8.64
C ALA A 98 -0.12 -16.52 -7.51
N MET A 99 -1.21 -15.81 -7.21
CA MET A 99 -2.21 -16.22 -6.22
C MET A 99 -2.80 -17.59 -6.57
N GLY A 100 -3.23 -17.76 -7.82
CA GLY A 100 -3.80 -19.04 -8.25
C GLY A 100 -2.81 -20.19 -8.18
N LEU A 101 -1.54 -19.95 -8.51
CA LEU A 101 -0.51 -20.97 -8.44
C LEU A 101 -0.21 -21.38 -7.00
N VAL A 102 -0.10 -20.42 -6.09
CA VAL A 102 0.17 -20.69 -4.66
C VAL A 102 -1.01 -21.41 -4.02
N ALA A 103 -2.25 -21.01 -4.33
CA ALA A 103 -3.45 -21.70 -3.88
C ALA A 103 -3.53 -23.14 -4.44
N TRP A 104 -3.16 -23.37 -5.71
CA TRP A 104 -3.08 -24.72 -6.26
C TRP A 104 -1.97 -25.54 -5.58
N MET A 105 -0.81 -24.95 -5.33
CA MET A 105 0.27 -25.60 -4.59
C MET A 105 -0.18 -25.98 -3.17
N LEU A 106 -0.90 -25.10 -2.48
CA LEU A 106 -1.37 -25.31 -1.11
C LEU A 106 -2.48 -26.36 -1.02
N THR A 107 -3.46 -26.31 -1.92
CA THR A 107 -4.65 -27.19 -1.85
C THR A 107 -4.53 -28.47 -2.67
N GLY A 108 -3.60 -28.51 -3.63
CA GLY A 108 -3.46 -29.61 -4.60
C GLY A 108 -4.55 -29.65 -5.67
N ARG A 109 -5.44 -28.64 -5.75
CA ARG A 109 -6.54 -28.58 -6.72
C ARG A 109 -6.48 -27.32 -7.59
N MET A 110 -6.46 -27.53 -8.91
CA MET A 110 -6.42 -26.44 -9.90
C MET A 110 -7.62 -25.50 -9.76
N SER A 111 -8.83 -26.03 -9.57
CA SER A 111 -10.05 -25.22 -9.47
C SER A 111 -10.06 -24.27 -8.26
N LEU A 112 -9.46 -24.66 -7.13
CA LEU A 112 -9.28 -23.76 -5.99
C LEU A 112 -8.20 -22.70 -6.25
N GLY A 113 -7.20 -23.03 -7.06
CA GLY A 113 -6.27 -22.05 -7.62
C GLY A 113 -6.97 -21.00 -8.48
N LEU A 114 -7.83 -21.45 -9.40
CA LEU A 114 -8.61 -20.54 -10.25
C LEU A 114 -9.59 -19.68 -9.44
N LEU A 115 -10.19 -20.25 -8.39
CA LEU A 115 -11.05 -19.48 -7.46
C LEU A 115 -10.26 -18.39 -6.74
N ALA A 116 -9.07 -18.69 -6.22
CA ALA A 116 -8.20 -17.69 -5.58
C ALA A 116 -7.78 -16.59 -6.56
N ALA A 117 -7.46 -16.96 -7.81
CA ALA A 117 -7.14 -16.00 -8.86
C ALA A 117 -8.35 -15.09 -9.18
N ALA A 118 -9.56 -15.64 -9.30
CA ALA A 118 -10.76 -14.86 -9.55
C ALA A 118 -11.12 -13.92 -8.39
N LEU A 119 -11.02 -14.38 -7.14
CA LEU A 119 -11.17 -13.52 -5.96
C LEU A 119 -10.16 -12.37 -5.97
N CYS A 120 -8.92 -12.63 -6.39
CA CYS A 120 -7.89 -11.61 -6.53
C CYS A 120 -8.21 -10.57 -7.63
N VAL A 121 -8.83 -10.98 -8.75
CA VAL A 121 -9.28 -10.04 -9.81
C VAL A 121 -10.34 -9.09 -9.26
N LEU A 122 -11.28 -9.62 -8.48
CA LEU A 122 -12.48 -8.89 -8.03
C LEU A 122 -12.30 -8.14 -6.71
N CYS A 123 -11.18 -8.35 -6.03
CA CYS A 123 -10.81 -7.65 -4.81
C CYS A 123 -10.69 -6.13 -5.09
N PRO A 124 -11.51 -5.28 -4.45
CA PRO A 124 -11.52 -3.84 -4.70
C PRO A 124 -10.14 -3.20 -4.46
N GLY A 125 -9.45 -3.61 -3.40
CA GLY A 125 -8.13 -3.07 -3.07
C GLY A 125 -7.07 -3.37 -4.14
N PHE A 126 -7.08 -4.58 -4.73
CA PHE A 126 -6.17 -4.85 -5.85
C PHE A 126 -6.56 -4.08 -7.12
N GLY A 127 -7.85 -3.82 -7.33
CA GLY A 127 -8.33 -2.97 -8.42
C GLY A 127 -7.81 -1.54 -8.30
N GLU A 128 -8.06 -0.90 -7.15
CA GLU A 128 -7.71 0.50 -6.90
C GLU A 128 -6.18 0.71 -6.84
N PHE A 129 -5.48 -0.08 -6.04
CA PHE A 129 -4.07 0.20 -5.76
C PHE A 129 -3.10 -0.32 -6.84
N ALA A 130 -3.59 -1.09 -7.82
CA ALA A 130 -2.80 -1.44 -8.99
C ALA A 130 -2.50 -0.24 -9.89
N THR A 131 -3.30 0.83 -9.83
CA THR A 131 -3.07 2.04 -10.64
C THR A 131 -2.47 3.18 -9.84
N ARG A 132 -2.16 2.99 -8.55
CA ARG A 132 -1.55 4.02 -7.70
C ARG A 132 -0.03 4.01 -7.80
N VAL A 133 0.61 5.15 -7.50
CA VAL A 133 2.07 5.27 -7.39
C VAL A 133 2.53 4.81 -6.00
N LYS A 134 2.21 3.55 -5.66
CA LYS A 134 2.38 2.98 -4.32
C LYS A 134 2.86 1.52 -4.38
N PRO A 135 3.61 1.04 -3.38
CA PRO A 135 4.20 -0.30 -3.42
C PRO A 135 3.18 -1.44 -3.18
N TYR A 136 1.94 -1.15 -2.80
CA TYR A 136 1.02 -2.14 -2.21
C TYR A 136 0.83 -3.43 -3.03
N THR A 137 0.68 -3.34 -4.36
CA THR A 137 0.53 -4.55 -5.20
C THR A 137 1.84 -5.32 -5.37
N LEU A 138 2.99 -4.63 -5.33
CA LEU A 138 4.30 -5.28 -5.25
C LEU A 138 4.46 -6.01 -3.91
N GLU A 139 4.07 -5.38 -2.78
CA GLU A 139 4.15 -6.01 -1.46
C GLU A 139 3.30 -7.29 -1.40
N SER A 140 2.07 -7.24 -1.92
CA SER A 140 1.21 -8.43 -2.03
C SER A 140 1.82 -9.53 -2.90
N LEU A 141 2.45 -9.17 -4.03
CA LEU A 141 3.11 -10.13 -4.92
C LEU A 141 4.29 -10.80 -4.24
N LEU A 142 5.12 -10.03 -3.54
CA LEU A 142 6.22 -10.56 -2.75
C LEU A 142 5.71 -11.45 -1.61
N THR A 143 4.66 -11.06 -0.88
CA THR A 143 4.03 -11.92 0.13
C THR A 143 3.57 -13.24 -0.48
N THR A 144 2.90 -13.19 -1.62
CA THR A 144 2.42 -14.38 -2.33
C THR A 144 3.57 -15.30 -2.74
N ALA A 145 4.65 -14.72 -3.28
CA ALA A 145 5.86 -15.47 -3.67
C ALA A 145 6.54 -16.13 -2.45
N ILE A 146 6.69 -15.40 -1.33
CA ILE A 146 7.29 -15.91 -0.09
C ILE A 146 6.45 -17.07 0.47
N ILE A 147 5.12 -16.96 0.48
CA ILE A 147 4.24 -18.06 0.88
C ILE A 147 4.45 -19.26 -0.06
N GLY A 148 4.47 -19.04 -1.37
CA GLY A 148 4.72 -20.10 -2.37
C GLY A 148 6.04 -20.84 -2.17
N LEU A 149 7.12 -20.11 -1.90
CA LEU A 149 8.45 -20.65 -1.62
C LEU A 149 8.52 -21.42 -0.28
N SER A 150 7.65 -21.08 0.68
CA SER A 150 7.59 -21.77 1.97
C SER A 150 6.92 -23.16 1.87
N ILE A 151 6.00 -23.37 0.92
CA ILE A 151 5.21 -24.61 0.83
C ILE A 151 6.09 -25.87 0.66
N PRO A 152 7.09 -25.91 -0.26
CA PRO A 152 7.98 -27.05 -0.39
C PRO A 152 8.75 -27.36 0.91
N TRP A 153 9.25 -26.33 1.59
CA TRP A 153 9.98 -26.47 2.84
C TRP A 153 9.06 -26.99 3.96
N ALA A 154 7.90 -26.37 4.16
CA ALA A 154 6.91 -26.79 5.15
C ALA A 154 6.47 -28.26 5.00
N ARG A 155 6.43 -28.78 3.76
CA ARG A 155 5.99 -30.15 3.48
C ARG A 155 7.08 -31.20 3.56
N ARG A 156 8.33 -30.84 3.24
CA ARG A 156 9.41 -31.79 3.00
C ARG A 156 10.63 -31.58 3.91
N GLY A 157 10.70 -30.47 4.64
CA GLY A 157 11.89 -30.09 5.41
C GLY A 157 13.13 -29.90 4.53
N ASP A 158 12.96 -29.44 3.28
CA ASP A 158 14.06 -29.25 2.33
C ASP A 158 14.86 -27.98 2.67
N VAL A 159 16.13 -28.15 3.06
CA VAL A 159 17.04 -27.06 3.41
C VAL A 159 17.33 -26.15 2.23
N LYS A 160 17.34 -26.66 0.99
CA LYS A 160 17.53 -25.81 -0.19
C LYS A 160 16.36 -24.84 -0.34
N ALA A 161 15.14 -25.32 -0.09
CA ALA A 161 13.95 -24.48 -0.09
C ALA A 161 13.98 -23.43 1.02
N LEU A 162 14.48 -23.77 2.22
CA LEU A 162 14.72 -22.81 3.31
C LEU A 162 15.70 -21.71 2.90
N ARG A 163 16.83 -22.07 2.28
CA ARG A 163 17.84 -21.09 1.83
C ARG A 163 17.26 -20.13 0.80
N ILE A 164 16.56 -20.67 -0.20
CA ILE A 164 15.90 -19.86 -1.24
C ILE A 164 14.88 -18.92 -0.60
N LEU A 165 14.07 -19.41 0.34
CA LEU A 165 13.10 -18.62 1.07
C LEU A 165 13.75 -17.47 1.84
N ILE A 166 14.83 -17.73 2.58
CA ILE A 166 15.52 -16.71 3.37
C ILE A 166 16.21 -15.68 2.48
N CYS A 167 16.89 -16.11 1.41
CA CYS A 167 17.46 -15.19 0.44
C CYS A 167 16.39 -14.31 -0.23
N ALA A 168 15.25 -14.91 -0.61
CA ALA A 168 14.13 -14.17 -1.19
C ALA A 168 13.52 -13.19 -0.18
N ALA A 169 13.37 -13.59 1.08
CA ALA A 169 12.86 -12.74 2.15
C ALA A 169 13.78 -11.54 2.39
N LEU A 170 15.09 -11.78 2.54
CA LEU A 170 16.09 -10.73 2.74
C LEU A 170 16.16 -9.77 1.54
N ALA A 171 16.13 -10.29 0.31
CA ALA A 171 16.09 -9.47 -0.89
C ALA A 171 14.80 -8.61 -0.97
N SER A 172 13.68 -9.15 -0.51
CA SER A 172 12.38 -8.45 -0.50
C SER A 172 12.35 -7.28 0.46
N LEU A 173 13.19 -7.24 1.51
CA LEU A 173 13.23 -6.15 2.49
C LEU A 173 13.58 -4.78 1.87
N MET A 174 14.26 -4.76 0.73
CA MET A 174 14.51 -3.53 -0.03
C MET A 174 13.26 -2.98 -0.73
N PHE A 175 12.27 -3.84 -0.98
CA PHE A 175 11.08 -3.55 -1.78
C PHE A 175 9.80 -3.51 -0.96
N SER A 176 9.78 -4.13 0.21
CA SER A 176 8.65 -4.14 1.12
C SER A 176 9.09 -4.51 2.54
N PHE A 177 8.76 -3.65 3.50
CA PHE A 177 8.97 -3.92 4.92
C PHE A 177 7.90 -4.86 5.49
N THR A 178 6.71 -4.89 4.90
CA THR A 178 5.58 -5.69 5.40
C THR A 178 5.76 -7.18 5.09
N VAL A 179 6.47 -7.52 4.00
CA VAL A 179 6.91 -8.89 3.67
C VAL A 179 7.79 -9.49 4.77
N LEU A 180 8.47 -8.65 5.56
CA LEU A 180 9.24 -9.11 6.71
C LEU A 180 8.37 -9.89 7.71
N VAL A 181 7.20 -9.34 8.02
CA VAL A 181 6.27 -9.90 9.02
C VAL A 181 5.87 -11.30 8.59
N VAL A 182 5.47 -11.45 7.32
CA VAL A 182 5.10 -12.75 6.75
C VAL A 182 6.28 -13.71 6.76
N SER A 183 7.47 -13.25 6.38
CA SER A 183 8.68 -14.07 6.32
C SER A 183 9.09 -14.59 7.70
N VAL A 184 9.07 -13.74 8.72
CA VAL A 184 9.36 -14.11 10.11
C VAL A 184 8.31 -15.07 10.64
N CYS A 185 7.02 -14.82 10.38
CA CYS A 185 5.94 -15.72 10.81
C CYS A 185 6.06 -17.10 10.16
N LEU A 186 6.32 -17.17 8.85
CA LEU A 186 6.52 -18.44 8.14
C LEU A 186 7.76 -19.18 8.65
N VAL A 187 8.93 -18.52 8.63
CA VAL A 187 10.20 -19.17 9.01
C VAL A 187 10.20 -19.55 10.47
N GLY A 188 9.83 -18.63 11.36
CA GLY A 188 9.78 -18.86 12.80
C GLY A 188 8.81 -19.99 13.17
N THR A 189 7.59 -19.98 12.61
CA THR A 189 6.58 -21.00 12.95
C THR A 189 6.96 -22.38 12.44
N ILE A 190 7.37 -22.48 11.16
CA ILE A 190 7.77 -23.77 10.56
C ILE A 190 8.98 -24.34 11.30
N TYR A 191 9.99 -23.50 11.58
CA TYR A 191 11.19 -23.93 12.29
C TYR A 191 10.89 -24.36 13.73
N ALA A 192 10.16 -23.55 14.50
CA ALA A 192 9.81 -23.87 15.88
C ALA A 192 9.02 -25.19 15.97
N PHE A 193 8.12 -25.43 15.02
CA PHE A 193 7.38 -26.67 14.95
C PHE A 193 8.30 -27.87 14.71
N HIS A 194 9.22 -27.79 13.73
CA HIS A 194 10.16 -28.88 13.47
C HIS A 194 11.09 -29.13 14.67
N ALA A 195 11.62 -28.07 15.28
CA ALA A 195 12.49 -28.17 16.46
C ALA A 195 11.77 -28.84 17.65
N TRP A 196 10.52 -28.45 17.91
CA TRP A 196 9.69 -29.01 18.98
C TRP A 196 9.33 -30.49 18.73
N ASN A 197 8.81 -30.78 17.55
CA ASN A 197 8.17 -32.06 17.28
C ASN A 197 9.15 -33.17 16.89
N GLU A 198 10.30 -32.81 16.31
CA GLU A 198 11.34 -33.80 15.98
C GLU A 198 12.36 -33.98 17.12
N ARG A 199 12.24 -33.22 18.23
CA ARG A 199 13.25 -33.12 19.32
C ARG A 199 14.69 -32.95 18.79
N ARG A 200 14.81 -32.42 17.58
CA ARG A 200 16.05 -32.22 16.85
C ARG A 200 16.17 -30.72 16.64
N VAL A 201 16.71 -30.07 17.66
CA VAL A 201 17.06 -28.65 17.61
C VAL A 201 18.19 -28.54 16.59
N VAL A 202 17.85 -28.10 15.38
CA VAL A 202 18.73 -27.93 14.22
C VAL A 202 19.29 -29.25 13.63
N ARG A 203 19.05 -29.53 12.35
CA ARG A 203 19.75 -30.64 11.67
C ARG A 203 21.24 -30.32 11.48
N SER A 204 21.61 -29.03 11.42
CA SER A 204 22.99 -28.56 11.26
C SER A 204 23.17 -27.09 11.63
N TRP A 205 24.34 -26.69 12.13
CA TRP A 205 24.70 -25.28 12.35
C TRP A 205 24.41 -24.34 11.17
N ALA A 206 24.42 -24.87 9.94
CA ALA A 206 24.05 -24.12 8.75
C ALA A 206 22.60 -23.62 8.78
N GLU A 207 21.62 -24.43 9.20
CA GLU A 207 20.22 -24.00 9.30
C GLU A 207 20.03 -22.90 10.34
N ALA A 208 20.69 -23.04 11.51
CA ALA A 208 20.70 -22.01 12.54
C ALA A 208 21.32 -20.70 12.02
N GLY A 209 22.43 -20.80 11.27
CA GLY A 209 23.06 -19.64 10.65
C GLY A 209 22.14 -18.91 9.67
N TRP A 210 21.38 -19.64 8.85
CA TRP A 210 20.40 -19.03 7.93
C TRP A 210 19.26 -18.33 8.67
N ILE A 211 18.72 -18.95 9.72
CA ILE A 211 17.65 -18.34 10.52
C ILE A 211 18.19 -17.12 11.27
N ALA A 212 19.40 -17.20 11.82
CA ALA A 212 20.07 -16.06 12.42
C ALA A 212 20.27 -14.93 11.41
N ALA A 213 20.66 -15.24 10.17
CA ALA A 213 20.78 -14.25 9.10
C ALA A 213 19.44 -13.56 8.80
N LEU A 214 18.33 -14.30 8.76
CA LEU A 214 17.00 -13.70 8.63
C LEU A 214 16.72 -12.76 9.81
N VAL A 215 16.88 -13.23 11.05
CA VAL A 215 16.60 -12.43 12.26
C VAL A 215 17.47 -11.18 12.31
N VAL A 216 18.78 -11.30 12.12
CA VAL A 216 19.72 -10.18 12.11
C VAL A 216 19.39 -9.21 10.97
N GLY A 217 19.17 -9.71 9.75
CA GLY A 217 18.78 -8.86 8.61
C GLY A 217 17.47 -8.11 8.85
N SER A 218 16.52 -8.76 9.52
CA SER A 218 15.24 -8.16 9.94
C SER A 218 15.43 -7.04 10.95
N ILE A 219 16.24 -7.29 11.99
CA ILE A 219 16.57 -6.31 13.03
C ILE A 219 17.30 -5.11 12.41
N LEU A 220 18.30 -5.36 11.57
CA LEU A 220 19.05 -4.30 10.90
C LEU A 220 18.13 -3.46 10.00
N THR A 221 17.26 -4.10 9.22
CA THR A 221 16.28 -3.39 8.38
C THR A 221 15.34 -2.53 9.23
N TYR A 222 14.85 -3.06 10.34
CA TYR A 222 14.02 -2.29 11.27
C TYR A 222 14.77 -1.08 11.85
N LEU A 223 15.95 -1.31 12.42
CA LEU A 223 16.73 -0.28 13.10
C LEU A 223 17.22 0.84 12.18
N PHE A 224 17.66 0.48 10.97
CA PHE A 224 18.29 1.43 10.04
C PHE A 224 17.33 2.02 9.01
N MET A 225 16.18 1.38 8.74
CA MET A 225 15.21 1.84 7.73
C MET A 225 13.82 2.05 8.33
N ALA A 226 13.09 0.98 8.65
CA ALA A 226 11.66 1.06 8.96
C ALA A 226 11.34 1.97 10.16
N ARG A 227 12.16 1.93 11.22
CA ARG A 227 12.00 2.80 12.39
C ARG A 227 12.11 4.28 12.04
N LYS A 228 12.98 4.65 11.10
CA LYS A 228 13.18 6.04 10.66
C LYS A 228 12.08 6.54 9.73
N GLN A 229 11.32 5.64 9.11
CA GLN A 229 10.17 5.99 8.28
C GLN A 229 8.90 6.31 9.08
N THR A 230 8.92 6.06 10.39
CA THR A 230 7.81 6.37 11.29
C THR A 230 8.07 7.67 12.03
N ASN A 231 7.09 8.54 12.09
CA ASN A 231 7.11 9.77 12.89
C ASN A 231 5.80 9.94 13.65
N TRP A 232 5.76 10.96 14.51
CA TRP A 232 4.60 11.22 15.35
C TRP A 232 3.35 11.61 14.54
N SER A 233 3.52 12.35 13.44
CA SER A 233 2.43 12.75 12.53
C SER A 233 1.74 11.54 11.91
N LEU A 234 2.51 10.53 11.49
CA LEU A 234 1.98 9.27 11.00
C LEU A 234 1.19 8.51 12.08
N ILE A 235 1.73 8.45 13.29
CA ILE A 235 1.08 7.75 14.41
C ILE A 235 -0.24 8.44 14.77
N GLU A 236 -0.27 9.77 14.76
CA GLU A 236 -1.49 10.54 15.00
C GLU A 236 -2.51 10.33 13.88
N PHE A 237 -2.09 10.39 12.61
CA PHE A 237 -2.96 10.16 11.46
C PHE A 237 -3.66 8.77 11.51
N TRP A 238 -2.93 7.75 11.96
CA TRP A 238 -3.44 6.38 12.05
C TRP A 238 -3.95 5.98 13.43
N GLU A 239 -4.12 6.92 14.36
CA GLU A 239 -4.52 6.64 15.75
C GLU A 239 -5.75 5.69 15.86
N PRO A 240 -6.82 5.87 15.06
CA PRO A 240 -8.01 5.01 15.13
C PRO A 240 -7.81 3.57 14.64
N TYR A 241 -6.64 3.26 14.08
CA TYR A 241 -6.29 1.97 13.47
C TYR A 241 -5.24 1.20 14.29
N TYR A 242 -4.87 1.71 15.47
CA TYR A 242 -4.07 0.99 16.46
C TYR A 242 -4.94 0.34 17.53
N LEU A 243 -4.51 -0.81 18.06
CA LEU A 243 -5.30 -1.58 19.02
C LEU A 243 -5.36 -0.88 20.39
N PRO A 244 -6.54 -0.47 20.89
CA PRO A 244 -6.70 0.08 22.23
C PRO A 244 -6.76 -1.06 23.25
N TRP A 245 -5.59 -1.45 23.78
CA TRP A 245 -5.44 -2.56 24.72
C TRP A 245 -5.70 -2.17 26.20
N GLN A 246 -5.97 -0.90 26.48
CA GLN A 246 -6.21 -0.41 27.84
C GLN A 246 -7.60 -0.81 28.38
N SER A 247 -8.52 -1.27 27.51
CA SER A 247 -9.87 -1.69 27.89
C SER A 247 -10.31 -2.89 27.06
N ALA A 248 -10.78 -3.95 27.72
CA ALA A 248 -11.31 -5.14 27.04
C ALA A 248 -12.48 -4.80 26.11
N ARG A 249 -13.35 -3.86 26.49
CA ARG A 249 -14.46 -3.41 25.63
C ARG A 249 -13.94 -2.69 24.40
N ALA A 250 -12.96 -1.79 24.56
CA ALA A 250 -12.36 -1.09 23.43
C ALA A 250 -11.62 -2.06 22.49
N THR A 251 -10.88 -3.02 23.05
CA THR A 251 -10.24 -4.11 22.30
C THR A 251 -11.25 -4.93 21.51
N LEU A 252 -12.34 -5.39 22.13
CA LEU A 252 -13.38 -6.17 21.44
C LEU A 252 -14.08 -5.37 20.34
N ASN A 253 -14.39 -4.10 20.58
CA ASN A 253 -14.97 -3.21 19.58
C ASN A 253 -14.01 -2.99 18.40
N PHE A 254 -12.72 -2.78 18.69
CA PHE A 254 -11.69 -2.65 17.66
C PHE A 254 -11.58 -3.93 16.83
N LEU A 255 -11.51 -5.10 17.47
CA LEU A 255 -11.44 -6.39 16.77
C LEU A 255 -12.68 -6.64 15.89
N GLY A 256 -13.88 -6.29 16.40
CA GLY A 256 -15.13 -6.41 15.65
C GLY A 256 -15.25 -5.44 14.47
N ALA A 257 -14.56 -4.30 14.51
CA ALA A 257 -14.51 -3.33 13.42
C ALA A 257 -13.23 -3.52 12.58
N LYS A 258 -12.12 -2.92 13.01
CA LYS A 258 -10.84 -2.88 12.30
C LYS A 258 -10.19 -4.26 12.13
N GLY A 259 -10.32 -5.12 13.14
CA GLY A 259 -9.83 -6.49 13.07
C GLY A 259 -10.50 -7.29 11.95
N LEU A 260 -11.83 -7.18 11.84
CA LEU A 260 -12.59 -7.79 10.75
C LEU A 260 -12.33 -7.11 9.42
N ASP A 261 -12.18 -5.79 9.37
CA ASP A 261 -11.92 -5.04 8.14
C ASP A 261 -10.61 -5.46 7.46
N ALA A 262 -9.55 -5.74 8.23
CA ALA A 262 -8.29 -6.27 7.70
C ALA A 262 -8.46 -7.61 6.95
N ILE A 263 -9.55 -8.33 7.21
CA ILE A 263 -9.92 -9.56 6.50
C ILE A 263 -10.93 -9.27 5.39
N ARG A 264 -11.99 -8.52 5.68
CA ARG A 264 -13.11 -8.25 4.76
C ARG A 264 -12.65 -7.54 3.49
N LEU A 265 -11.74 -6.58 3.62
CA LEU A 265 -11.26 -5.76 2.51
C LEU A 265 -10.42 -6.54 1.49
N ALA A 266 -9.98 -7.76 1.84
CA ALA A 266 -9.31 -8.66 0.91
C ALA A 266 -10.25 -9.31 -0.12
N PHE A 267 -11.58 -9.14 0.02
CA PHE A 267 -12.59 -9.84 -0.77
C PHE A 267 -13.57 -8.87 -1.44
N PRO A 268 -14.31 -9.32 -2.47
CA PRO A 268 -15.42 -8.56 -3.03
C PRO A 268 -16.47 -8.21 -1.97
N GLU A 269 -17.07 -7.03 -2.08
CA GLU A 269 -18.10 -6.53 -1.14
C GLU A 269 -19.27 -7.50 -0.97
N THR A 270 -19.67 -8.20 -2.04
CA THR A 270 -20.74 -9.20 -2.02
C THR A 270 -20.46 -10.41 -1.12
N LEU A 271 -19.18 -10.65 -0.79
CA LEU A 271 -18.76 -11.72 0.11
C LEU A 271 -18.36 -11.23 1.52
N SER A 272 -18.24 -9.91 1.72
CA SER A 272 -17.65 -9.30 2.91
C SER A 272 -18.26 -9.76 4.24
N ALA A 273 -19.58 -10.02 4.29
CA ALA A 273 -20.26 -10.46 5.50
C ALA A 273 -19.85 -11.88 5.96
N TYR A 274 -19.56 -12.79 5.02
CA TYR A 274 -19.28 -14.21 5.28
C TYR A 274 -17.80 -14.52 5.39
N VAL A 275 -16.97 -13.68 4.79
CA VAL A 275 -15.54 -13.86 4.62
C VAL A 275 -14.77 -14.10 5.93
N PRO A 276 -15.00 -13.36 7.04
CA PRO A 276 -14.28 -13.63 8.28
C PRO A 276 -14.49 -15.06 8.79
N TRP A 277 -15.71 -15.59 8.64
CA TRP A 277 -16.05 -16.96 9.02
C TRP A 277 -15.40 -17.98 8.08
N LEU A 278 -15.36 -17.69 6.77
CA LEU A 278 -14.65 -18.53 5.79
C LEU A 278 -13.14 -18.58 6.06
N VAL A 279 -12.53 -17.44 6.42
CA VAL A 279 -11.11 -17.38 6.79
C VAL A 279 -10.86 -18.16 8.08
N ALA A 280 -11.68 -17.98 9.11
CA ALA A 280 -11.56 -18.73 10.36
C ALA A 280 -11.69 -20.24 10.14
N ALA A 281 -12.73 -20.68 9.42
CA ALA A 281 -12.94 -22.08 9.06
C ALA A 281 -11.80 -22.62 8.19
N GLY A 282 -11.25 -21.78 7.31
CA GLY A 282 -10.11 -22.08 6.47
C GLY A 282 -8.81 -22.28 7.23
N LEU A 283 -8.54 -21.46 8.24
CA LEU A 283 -7.42 -21.64 9.17
C LEU A 283 -7.56 -22.97 9.91
N VAL A 284 -8.73 -23.26 10.47
CA VAL A 284 -9.01 -24.55 11.12
C VAL A 284 -8.81 -25.72 10.15
N GLY A 285 -9.34 -25.62 8.93
CA GLY A 285 -9.19 -26.63 7.88
C GLY A 285 -7.73 -26.88 7.51
N ALA A 286 -6.92 -25.83 7.42
CA ALA A 286 -5.48 -25.92 7.18
C ALA A 286 -4.74 -26.64 8.31
N LEU A 287 -5.13 -26.40 9.57
CA LEU A 287 -4.52 -26.98 10.77
C LEU A 287 -4.80 -28.48 10.93
N VAL A 288 -6.00 -28.93 10.56
CA VAL A 288 -6.42 -30.34 10.67
C VAL A 288 -5.62 -31.24 9.72
N VAL A 289 -5.17 -30.70 8.59
CA VAL A 289 -4.48 -31.47 7.55
C VAL A 289 -2.96 -31.36 7.68
N LYS A 290 -2.30 -32.51 7.88
CA LYS A 290 -0.85 -32.60 8.14
C LYS A 290 0.02 -31.88 7.10
N GLU A 291 -0.37 -31.89 5.82
CA GLU A 291 0.41 -31.28 4.73
C GLU A 291 0.26 -29.75 4.65
N THR A 292 -0.71 -29.17 5.36
CA THR A 292 -1.00 -27.72 5.37
C THR A 292 -0.89 -27.10 6.76
N ARG A 293 -0.83 -27.90 7.83
CA ARG A 293 -0.88 -27.42 9.21
C ARG A 293 0.16 -26.35 9.55
N LEU A 294 1.38 -26.46 9.01
CA LEU A 294 2.44 -25.49 9.31
C LEU A 294 2.17 -24.14 8.64
N ILE A 295 1.59 -24.17 7.44
CA ILE A 295 1.14 -22.95 6.77
C ILE A 295 -0.06 -22.35 7.51
N GLY A 296 -1.00 -23.18 7.98
CA GLY A 296 -2.11 -22.73 8.83
C GLY A 296 -1.65 -22.08 10.14
N LEU A 297 -0.68 -22.69 10.83
CA LEU A 297 -0.06 -22.10 12.03
C LEU A 297 0.63 -20.78 11.70
N ALA A 298 1.35 -20.69 10.57
CA ALA A 298 2.01 -19.47 10.15
C ALA A 298 1.03 -18.34 9.80
N PHE A 299 -0.14 -18.68 9.24
CA PHE A 299 -1.20 -17.69 9.00
C PHE A 299 -1.83 -17.19 10.30
N MET A 300 -2.01 -18.06 11.31
CA MET A 300 -2.44 -17.60 12.64
C MET A 300 -1.39 -16.72 13.32
N SER A 301 -0.11 -17.09 13.24
CA SER A 301 0.96 -16.26 13.81
C SER A 301 1.10 -14.92 13.09
N PHE A 302 0.80 -14.87 11.79
CA PHE A 302 0.69 -13.61 11.04
C PHE A 302 -0.37 -12.66 11.61
N TYR A 303 -1.61 -13.12 11.82
CA TYR A 303 -2.66 -12.26 12.40
C TYR A 303 -2.34 -11.88 13.86
N ALA A 304 -1.75 -12.79 14.64
CA ALA A 304 -1.28 -12.45 15.98
C ALA A 304 -0.18 -11.37 15.94
N ALA A 305 0.77 -11.47 15.02
CA ALA A 305 1.82 -10.47 14.82
C ALA A 305 1.25 -9.12 14.40
N LEU A 306 0.25 -9.07 13.51
CA LEU A 306 -0.46 -7.84 13.15
C LEU A 306 -1.09 -7.17 14.37
N LEU A 307 -1.78 -7.93 15.21
CA LEU A 307 -2.40 -7.41 16.44
C LEU A 307 -1.34 -6.87 17.42
N ILE A 308 -0.22 -7.58 17.58
CA ILE A 308 0.89 -7.12 18.43
C ILE A 308 1.48 -5.81 17.88
N MET A 309 1.73 -5.73 16.57
CA MET A 309 2.25 -4.51 15.96
C MET A 309 1.26 -3.34 16.05
N ALA A 310 -0.04 -3.61 15.93
CA ALA A 310 -1.07 -2.59 16.14
C ALA A 310 -1.14 -2.12 17.61
N ALA A 311 -0.97 -3.03 18.58
CA ALA A 311 -0.92 -2.69 20.01
C ALA A 311 0.32 -1.85 20.36
N LEU A 312 1.44 -2.13 19.69
CA LEU A 312 2.71 -1.40 19.84
C LEU A 312 2.78 -0.11 19.00
N LYS A 313 1.70 0.26 18.30
CA LYS A 313 1.63 1.39 17.37
C LYS A 313 2.70 1.35 16.25
N MET A 314 3.15 0.15 15.90
CA MET A 314 4.13 -0.08 14.82
C MET A 314 3.46 -0.24 13.46
N TYR A 315 2.22 -0.73 13.42
CA TYR A 315 1.50 -0.96 12.17
C TYR A 315 -0.01 -0.77 12.33
N PRO A 316 -0.66 0.09 11.52
CA PRO A 316 -2.12 0.25 11.59
C PRO A 316 -2.84 -0.90 10.89
N MET A 317 -3.96 -1.34 11.45
CA MET A 317 -4.74 -2.47 10.96
C MET A 317 -6.15 -2.05 10.56
N GLY A 318 -6.68 -2.60 9.46
CA GLY A 318 -8.04 -2.32 8.99
C GLY A 318 -8.18 -0.97 8.28
N GLY A 319 -7.07 -0.42 7.79
CA GLY A 319 -7.01 0.81 6.99
C GLY A 319 -7.26 0.59 5.49
N GLY A 320 -7.37 -0.67 5.06
CA GLY A 320 -7.57 -1.05 3.67
C GLY A 320 -6.27 -0.97 2.88
N ARG A 321 -5.74 0.23 2.63
CA ARG A 321 -4.50 0.41 1.84
C ARG A 321 -3.27 -0.22 2.48
N THR A 322 -3.15 -0.16 3.80
CA THR A 322 -2.05 -0.77 4.54
C THR A 322 -2.21 -2.28 4.67
N ASP A 323 -3.40 -2.85 4.53
CA ASP A 323 -3.61 -4.29 4.76
C ASP A 323 -3.37 -5.15 3.50
N ILE A 324 -3.13 -4.53 2.35
CA ILE A 324 -3.06 -5.21 1.03
C ILE A 324 -2.01 -6.32 1.00
N PHE A 325 -0.86 -6.12 1.65
CA PHE A 325 0.17 -7.16 1.73
C PHE A 325 -0.30 -8.43 2.46
N GLY A 326 -1.33 -8.32 3.32
CA GLY A 326 -1.95 -9.41 4.07
C GLY A 326 -3.10 -10.10 3.33
N TYR A 327 -3.63 -9.51 2.26
CA TYR A 327 -4.71 -10.09 1.47
C TYR A 327 -4.39 -11.49 0.93
N PRO A 328 -3.15 -11.78 0.48
CA PRO A 328 -2.75 -13.14 0.13
C PRO A 328 -3.00 -14.16 1.23
N VAL A 329 -2.72 -13.80 2.49
CA VAL A 329 -2.92 -14.69 3.64
C VAL A 329 -4.42 -14.98 3.81
N SER A 330 -5.25 -13.94 3.77
CA SER A 330 -6.71 -14.07 3.89
C SER A 330 -7.32 -14.92 2.77
N LEU A 331 -6.93 -14.69 1.50
CA LEU A 331 -7.43 -15.45 0.34
C LEU A 331 -7.00 -16.92 0.40
N LEU A 332 -5.76 -17.21 0.78
CA LEU A 332 -5.25 -18.57 0.92
C LEU A 332 -5.86 -19.29 2.11
N ALA A 333 -6.10 -18.59 3.22
CA ALA A 333 -6.83 -19.13 4.36
C ALA A 333 -8.25 -19.53 3.94
N ALA A 334 -9.01 -18.64 3.31
CA ALA A 334 -10.38 -18.94 2.86
C ALA A 334 -10.46 -20.14 1.90
N THR A 335 -9.53 -20.26 0.94
CA THR A 335 -9.49 -21.44 0.05
C THR A 335 -9.08 -22.74 0.75
N SER A 336 -8.42 -22.64 1.90
CA SER A 336 -8.01 -23.80 2.69
C SER A 336 -9.16 -24.48 3.44
N VAL A 337 -10.35 -23.88 3.51
CA VAL A 337 -11.55 -24.49 4.14
C VAL A 337 -11.91 -25.84 3.54
N PHE A 338 -11.60 -26.03 2.25
CA PHE A 338 -11.91 -27.24 1.51
C PHE A 338 -10.88 -28.35 1.70
N VAL A 339 -9.67 -28.04 2.20
CA VAL A 339 -8.54 -28.98 2.28
C VAL A 339 -8.87 -30.28 3.01
N PRO A 340 -9.58 -30.31 4.16
CA PRO A 340 -9.97 -31.55 4.81
C PRO A 340 -10.85 -32.45 3.92
N VAL A 341 -11.79 -31.84 3.20
CA VAL A 341 -12.81 -32.53 2.42
C VAL A 341 -12.27 -33.04 1.08
N LEU A 342 -11.23 -32.40 0.54
CA LEU A 342 -10.57 -32.80 -0.70
C LEU A 342 -9.94 -34.20 -0.67
N ARG A 343 -9.71 -34.76 0.52
CA ARG A 343 -9.20 -36.13 0.72
C ARG A 343 -10.24 -37.20 0.35
N ALA A 344 -11.54 -36.89 0.44
CA ALA A 344 -12.60 -37.79 0.02
C ALA A 344 -12.80 -37.70 -1.52
N LYS A 345 -12.45 -38.75 -2.28
CA LYS A 345 -12.43 -38.70 -3.77
C LYS A 345 -13.73 -38.20 -4.41
N ARG A 346 -14.90 -38.65 -3.93
CA ARG A 346 -16.21 -38.23 -4.48
C ARG A 346 -16.50 -36.76 -4.15
N ILE A 347 -16.35 -36.38 -2.89
CA ILE A 347 -16.64 -35.02 -2.42
C ILE A 347 -15.64 -34.02 -3.01
N GLY A 348 -14.38 -34.41 -3.16
CA GLY A 348 -13.35 -33.57 -3.79
C GLY A 348 -13.62 -33.22 -5.25
N ARG A 349 -14.34 -34.07 -6.01
CA ARG A 349 -14.81 -33.70 -7.37
C ARG A 349 -15.93 -32.67 -7.31
N ALA A 350 -16.90 -32.85 -6.40
CA ALA A 350 -17.98 -31.89 -6.20
C ALA A 350 -17.45 -30.52 -5.77
N VAL A 351 -16.54 -30.47 -4.79
CA VAL A 351 -15.84 -29.23 -4.40
C VAL A 351 -15.11 -28.61 -5.58
N GLY A 352 -14.44 -29.42 -6.41
CA GLY A 352 -13.77 -28.94 -7.61
C GLY A 352 -14.71 -28.26 -8.59
N ALA A 353 -15.87 -28.88 -8.86
CA ALA A 353 -16.91 -28.34 -9.73
C ALA A 353 -17.56 -27.08 -9.15
N LEU A 354 -17.85 -27.06 -7.84
CA LEU A 354 -18.40 -25.89 -7.16
C LEU A 354 -17.42 -24.71 -7.19
N ALA A 355 -16.12 -24.96 -7.00
CA ALA A 355 -15.10 -23.91 -7.12
C ALA A 355 -15.01 -23.36 -8.55
N ALA A 356 -15.13 -24.22 -9.57
CA ALA A 356 -15.17 -23.78 -10.97
C ALA A 356 -16.44 -22.97 -11.27
N LEU A 357 -17.60 -23.40 -10.77
CA LEU A 357 -18.86 -22.66 -10.88
C LEU A 357 -18.77 -21.30 -10.18
N ALA A 358 -18.28 -21.26 -8.94
CA ALA A 358 -18.05 -20.02 -8.21
C ALA A 358 -17.10 -19.08 -8.95
N THR A 359 -16.03 -19.62 -9.55
CA THR A 359 -15.13 -18.84 -10.42
C THR A 359 -15.89 -18.21 -11.58
N LEU A 360 -16.73 -18.96 -12.29
CA LEU A 360 -17.52 -18.45 -13.41
C LEU A 360 -18.53 -17.39 -12.97
N LEU A 361 -19.23 -17.62 -11.86
CA LEU A 361 -20.22 -16.68 -11.31
C LEU A 361 -19.56 -15.36 -10.89
N LEU A 362 -18.43 -15.45 -10.19
CA LEU A 362 -17.64 -14.28 -9.79
C LEU A 362 -17.16 -13.48 -11.00
N VAL A 363 -16.60 -14.16 -12.01
CA VAL A 363 -16.17 -13.50 -13.26
C VAL A 363 -17.35 -12.85 -13.97
N TRP A 364 -18.50 -13.52 -14.02
CA TRP A 364 -19.71 -12.99 -14.65
C TRP A 364 -20.22 -11.73 -13.93
N GLU A 365 -20.29 -11.76 -12.61
CA GLU A 365 -20.70 -10.63 -11.77
C GLU A 365 -19.75 -9.43 -11.93
N GLY A 366 -18.45 -9.70 -12.01
CA GLY A 366 -17.44 -8.66 -12.04
C GLY A 366 -17.02 -8.15 -13.43
N LYS A 367 -17.45 -8.78 -14.53
CA LYS A 367 -16.93 -8.47 -15.88
C LYS A 367 -17.07 -6.99 -16.27
N ASP A 368 -18.11 -6.33 -15.78
CA ASP A 368 -18.42 -4.93 -16.08
C ASP A 368 -17.87 -3.95 -15.05
N ARG A 369 -17.28 -4.45 -13.95
CA ARG A 369 -16.65 -3.60 -12.94
C ARG A 369 -15.49 -2.82 -13.56
N ARG A 370 -15.36 -1.55 -13.19
CA ARG A 370 -14.23 -0.70 -13.56
C ARG A 370 -13.63 -0.10 -12.29
N PHE A 371 -12.33 0.09 -12.32
CA PHE A 371 -11.57 0.78 -11.28
C PHE A 371 -10.97 2.05 -11.90
N PRO A 372 -11.77 3.12 -12.05
CA PRO A 372 -11.23 4.40 -12.47
C PRO A 372 -10.27 4.91 -11.39
N TYR A 373 -9.38 5.81 -11.79
CA TYR A 373 -8.46 6.45 -10.86
C TYR A 373 -9.26 7.38 -9.94
N ILE A 374 -9.50 6.93 -8.70
CA ILE A 374 -10.29 7.67 -7.71
C ILE A 374 -9.51 8.94 -7.34
N ASP A 375 -10.17 10.10 -7.47
CA ASP A 375 -9.67 11.44 -7.12
C ASP A 375 -8.49 11.94 -7.97
N ALA A 376 -8.69 12.04 -9.29
CA ALA A 376 -7.89 12.95 -10.10
C ALA A 376 -8.27 14.39 -9.71
N ASN A 377 -7.71 14.88 -8.60
CA ASN A 377 -7.77 16.29 -8.26
C ASN A 377 -7.17 17.03 -9.44
N ASP A 378 -7.88 17.94 -10.10
CA ASP A 378 -7.39 18.69 -11.27
C ASP A 378 -6.22 19.64 -10.94
N SER A 379 -5.39 19.27 -9.96
CA SER A 379 -4.12 19.86 -9.56
C SER A 379 -3.24 20.18 -10.75
N LYS A 380 -3.09 19.28 -11.73
CA LYS A 380 -2.30 19.56 -12.94
C LYS A 380 -2.84 20.78 -13.68
N ALA A 381 -4.16 20.88 -13.86
CA ALA A 381 -4.80 22.03 -14.47
C ALA A 381 -4.67 23.29 -13.60
N ALA A 382 -4.84 23.18 -12.28
CA ALA A 382 -4.64 24.29 -11.34
C ALA A 382 -3.21 24.85 -11.38
N ILE A 383 -2.21 23.97 -11.41
CA ILE A 383 -0.79 24.35 -11.50
C ILE A 383 -0.48 24.97 -12.86
N GLN A 384 -1.04 24.43 -13.95
CA GLN A 384 -0.88 25.02 -15.29
C GLN A 384 -1.54 26.40 -15.39
N PHE A 385 -2.74 26.56 -14.84
CA PHE A 385 -3.41 27.85 -14.72
C PHE A 385 -2.54 28.84 -13.95
N LEU A 386 -2.09 28.46 -12.74
CA LEU A 386 -1.23 29.30 -11.91
C LEU A 386 0.05 29.71 -12.67
N ALA A 387 0.74 28.75 -13.30
CA ALA A 387 1.98 29.00 -14.03
C ALA A 387 1.84 29.91 -15.26
N GLY A 388 0.63 30.00 -15.83
CA GLY A 388 0.30 30.90 -16.94
C GLY A 388 -0.14 32.30 -16.51
N HIS A 389 -0.55 32.50 -15.26
CA HIS A 389 -1.11 33.78 -14.78
C HIS A 389 -0.22 34.52 -13.79
N ILE A 390 0.61 33.81 -13.02
CA ILE A 390 1.52 34.43 -12.06
C ILE A 390 2.74 35.04 -12.77
N ARG A 391 3.08 36.27 -12.40
CA ARG A 391 4.29 36.99 -12.86
C ARG A 391 5.44 36.83 -11.87
N ASP A 392 6.64 37.30 -12.20
CA ASP A 392 7.80 37.13 -11.32
C ASP A 392 7.75 38.04 -10.08
N GLU A 393 7.11 39.21 -10.21
CA GLU A 393 6.88 40.16 -9.12
C GLU A 393 5.78 39.73 -8.13
N ASP A 394 4.91 38.79 -8.52
CA ASP A 394 3.79 38.35 -7.70
C ASP A 394 4.24 37.45 -6.54
N GLY A 395 3.45 37.41 -5.47
CA GLY A 395 3.61 36.48 -4.36
C GLY A 395 2.92 35.16 -4.67
N LEU A 396 3.46 34.06 -4.16
CA LEU A 396 2.81 32.75 -4.19
C LEU A 396 2.75 32.16 -2.78
N ILE A 397 1.56 31.85 -2.30
CA ILE A 397 1.35 31.11 -1.07
C ILE A 397 0.85 29.72 -1.44
N VAL A 398 1.51 28.70 -0.88
CA VAL A 398 1.27 27.30 -1.20
C VAL A 398 0.81 26.59 0.05
N TYR A 399 -0.40 26.03 0.00
CA TYR A 399 -0.94 25.21 1.07
C TYR A 399 -0.11 23.94 1.29
N PRO A 400 0.02 23.42 2.53
CA PRO A 400 0.99 22.38 2.85
C PRO A 400 0.87 21.13 1.94
N HIS A 401 -0.36 20.68 1.66
CA HIS A 401 -0.59 19.53 0.78
C HIS A 401 -0.54 19.86 -0.72
N ALA A 402 -0.82 21.11 -1.12
CA ALA A 402 -0.73 21.53 -2.52
C ALA A 402 0.72 21.60 -3.04
N ASN A 403 1.67 21.67 -2.11
CA ASN A 403 3.09 21.80 -2.37
C ASN A 403 3.68 20.67 -3.23
N TRP A 404 3.29 19.41 -2.99
CA TRP A 404 3.78 18.29 -3.81
C TRP A 404 3.25 18.34 -5.24
N ALA A 405 2.01 18.78 -5.43
CA ALA A 405 1.44 19.01 -6.76
C ALA A 405 2.25 20.08 -7.51
N LEU A 406 2.52 21.20 -6.84
CA LEU A 406 3.29 22.30 -7.38
C LEU A 406 4.73 21.89 -7.71
N ALA A 407 5.38 21.10 -6.87
CA ALA A 407 6.71 20.55 -7.14
C ALA A 407 6.72 19.60 -8.34
N TYR A 408 5.71 18.74 -8.45
CA TYR A 408 5.64 17.75 -9.51
C TYR A 408 5.22 18.34 -10.86
N TYR A 409 4.14 19.11 -10.91
CA TYR A 409 3.59 19.68 -12.16
C TYR A 409 4.10 21.08 -12.50
N GLY A 410 4.67 21.80 -11.52
CA GLY A 410 5.12 23.18 -11.72
C GLY A 410 6.40 23.29 -12.55
N LYS A 411 6.56 24.48 -13.14
CA LYS A 411 7.74 24.87 -13.92
C LYS A 411 8.93 25.31 -13.05
N TRP A 412 8.68 25.61 -11.77
CA TRP A 412 9.70 26.17 -10.88
C TRP A 412 10.62 25.10 -10.31
N PRO A 413 11.92 25.41 -10.13
CA PRO A 413 12.83 24.53 -9.42
C PRO A 413 12.37 24.36 -7.98
N TYR A 414 12.63 23.18 -7.41
CA TYR A 414 12.31 22.88 -6.01
C TYR A 414 13.37 21.98 -5.39
N ARG A 415 13.37 21.91 -4.05
CA ARG A 415 14.16 20.95 -3.28
C ARG A 415 13.24 20.08 -2.44
N VAL A 416 13.67 18.86 -2.18
CA VAL A 416 13.08 18.00 -1.16
C VAL A 416 13.80 18.30 0.14
N ILE A 417 13.06 18.57 1.21
CA ILE A 417 13.61 18.86 2.54
C ILE A 417 13.01 17.91 3.58
N PRO A 418 13.81 17.41 4.56
CA PRO A 418 13.27 16.67 5.68
C PRO A 418 12.20 17.48 6.42
N ASP A 419 11.07 16.86 6.75
CA ASP A 419 9.98 17.46 7.52
C ASP A 419 9.25 16.37 8.31
N ASP A 420 9.58 16.24 9.60
CA ASP A 420 9.02 15.22 10.50
C ASP A 420 7.60 15.54 10.99
N ARG A 421 7.09 16.74 10.66
CA ARG A 421 5.71 17.15 10.92
C ARG A 421 4.74 16.58 9.91
N VAL A 422 5.24 16.07 8.78
CA VAL A 422 4.42 15.44 7.76
C VAL A 422 4.59 13.93 7.83
N ALA A 423 3.49 13.17 7.72
CA ALA A 423 3.52 11.72 7.75
C ALA A 423 4.65 11.13 6.88
N ASN A 424 4.89 11.66 5.68
CA ASN A 424 5.89 11.11 4.75
C ASN A 424 7.36 11.47 5.04
N ASN A 425 7.68 12.16 6.15
CA ASN A 425 9.02 12.64 6.56
C ASN A 425 9.66 13.74 5.69
N PHE A 426 8.95 14.29 4.72
CA PHE A 426 9.50 15.36 3.89
C PHE A 426 8.42 16.31 3.38
N SER A 427 8.88 17.49 3.02
CA SER A 427 8.13 18.49 2.26
C SER A 427 8.95 18.92 1.04
N THR A 428 8.35 19.71 0.17
CA THR A 428 9.06 20.36 -0.95
C THR A 428 9.24 21.85 -0.67
N MET A 429 10.33 22.43 -1.13
CA MET A 429 10.57 23.87 -1.06
C MET A 429 10.68 24.40 -2.48
N ILE A 430 9.73 25.22 -2.89
CA ILE A 430 9.73 25.85 -4.22
C ILE A 430 10.75 26.99 -4.21
N LEU A 431 11.71 26.97 -5.13
CA LEU A 431 12.80 27.95 -5.22
C LEU A 431 12.44 29.14 -6.11
N ARG A 432 11.17 29.54 -6.10
CA ARG A 432 10.68 30.75 -6.78
C ARG A 432 10.72 31.89 -5.76
N ASP A 433 11.24 33.04 -6.17
CA ASP A 433 11.20 34.25 -5.35
C ASP A 433 9.77 34.60 -4.92
N ARG A 434 9.64 35.27 -3.77
CA ARG A 434 8.34 35.67 -3.21
C ARG A 434 7.36 34.49 -3.10
N THR A 435 7.84 33.33 -2.64
CA THR A 435 7.01 32.14 -2.42
C THR A 435 7.02 31.73 -0.95
N LEU A 436 5.85 31.62 -0.35
CA LEU A 436 5.63 31.05 0.98
C LEU A 436 5.03 29.66 0.84
N THR A 437 5.78 28.63 1.20
CA THR A 437 5.22 27.30 1.43
C THR A 437 4.78 27.22 2.88
N LEU A 438 3.48 27.06 3.13
CA LEU A 438 2.95 26.97 4.48
C LEU A 438 3.46 25.68 5.15
N PRO A 439 3.90 25.75 6.41
CA PRO A 439 4.34 24.56 7.12
C PRO A 439 3.15 23.65 7.43
N SER A 440 3.39 22.35 7.56
CA SER A 440 2.35 21.42 8.04
C SER A 440 2.09 21.53 9.55
N GLY A 441 2.80 22.40 10.26
CA GLY A 441 2.57 22.62 11.68
C GLY A 441 3.72 23.39 12.34
N VAL A 442 3.52 23.77 13.59
CA VAL A 442 4.53 24.42 14.44
C VAL A 442 4.80 23.52 15.63
N GLY A 443 6.04 23.01 15.72
CA GLY A 443 6.37 21.97 16.69
C GLY A 443 5.51 20.72 16.46
N ARG A 444 4.76 20.30 17.49
CA ARG A 444 3.82 19.17 17.42
C ARG A 444 2.38 19.56 17.13
N ILE A 445 2.11 20.84 16.87
CA ILE A 445 0.77 21.33 16.60
C ILE A 445 0.55 21.31 15.09
N GLN A 446 -0.36 20.44 14.63
CA GLN A 446 -0.70 20.23 13.23
C GLN A 446 -1.72 21.27 12.75
N TYR A 447 -1.53 21.79 11.53
CA TYR A 447 -2.40 22.84 11.00
C TYR A 447 -3.85 22.37 10.76
N TRP A 448 -4.08 21.08 10.51
CA TRP A 448 -5.43 20.56 10.25
C TRP A 448 -6.30 20.51 11.50
N ASN A 449 -5.68 20.48 12.69
CA ASN A 449 -6.37 20.58 13.99
C ASN A 449 -6.38 22.02 14.52
N HIS A 450 -5.34 22.80 14.20
CA HIS A 450 -5.14 24.17 14.67
C HIS A 450 -4.72 25.08 13.50
N PRO A 451 -5.65 25.51 12.64
CA PRO A 451 -5.32 26.30 11.45
C PRO A 451 -4.72 27.68 11.78
N ASP A 452 -4.99 28.19 12.98
CA ASP A 452 -4.46 29.45 13.53
C ASP A 452 -2.94 29.49 13.62
N VAL A 453 -2.26 28.33 13.71
CA VAL A 453 -0.78 28.28 13.71
C VAL A 453 -0.15 28.77 12.41
N LEU A 454 -0.94 28.89 11.34
CA LEU A 454 -0.48 29.42 10.05
C LEU A 454 -0.56 30.95 9.98
N ALA A 455 -1.33 31.60 10.86
CA ALA A 455 -1.58 33.04 10.80
C ALA A 455 -0.30 33.90 10.84
N PRO A 456 0.69 33.63 11.72
CA PRO A 456 1.91 34.45 11.76
C PRO A 456 2.72 34.42 10.45
N PHE A 457 2.72 33.28 9.75
CA PHE A 457 3.43 33.15 8.46
C PHE A 457 2.72 33.94 7.36
N LEU A 458 1.38 33.91 7.38
CA LEU A 458 0.57 34.65 6.43
C LEU A 458 0.65 36.15 6.67
N GLU A 459 0.63 36.60 7.94
CA GLU A 459 0.81 38.01 8.34
C GLU A 459 2.18 38.55 7.92
N ASP A 460 3.26 37.82 8.21
CA ASP A 460 4.61 38.21 7.78
C ASP A 460 4.68 38.36 6.25
N PHE A 461 4.07 37.44 5.51
CA PHE A 461 4.11 37.48 4.05
C PHE A 461 3.22 38.58 3.47
N ALA A 462 2.04 38.82 4.05
CA ALA A 462 1.11 39.85 3.63
C ALA A 462 1.63 41.27 3.88
N SER A 463 2.48 41.45 4.91
CA SER A 463 3.09 42.73 5.25
C SER A 463 4.12 43.21 4.21
N ARG A 464 4.57 42.33 3.31
CA ARG A 464 5.55 42.66 2.26
C ARG A 464 4.91 43.48 1.14
N GLU A 465 5.71 44.31 0.47
CA GLU A 465 5.27 45.05 -0.70
C GLU A 465 5.21 44.16 -1.95
N ILE A 466 4.09 43.45 -2.10
CA ILE A 466 3.82 42.54 -3.21
C ILE A 466 2.60 43.05 -3.99
N PRO A 467 2.67 43.22 -5.33
CA PRO A 467 1.56 43.76 -6.12
C PRO A 467 0.32 42.87 -6.13
N ALA A 468 0.52 41.56 -6.32
CA ALA A 468 -0.54 40.56 -6.24
C ALA A 468 -0.01 39.27 -5.61
N ILE A 469 -0.87 38.56 -4.90
CA ILE A 469 -0.56 37.29 -4.23
C ILE A 469 -1.51 36.22 -4.75
N TYR A 470 -0.95 35.13 -5.25
CA TYR A 470 -1.70 33.92 -5.57
C TYR A 470 -1.64 32.96 -4.40
N TYR A 471 -2.78 32.41 -4.01
CA TYR A 471 -2.90 31.37 -3.00
C TYR A 471 -3.39 30.08 -3.65
N LEU A 472 -2.58 29.03 -3.54
CA LEU A 472 -2.89 27.69 -4.03
C LEU A 472 -3.29 26.81 -2.84
N SER A 473 -4.57 26.41 -2.76
CA SER A 473 -5.13 25.62 -1.65
C SER A 473 -5.79 24.32 -2.09
N THR A 474 -6.00 23.40 -1.14
CA THR A 474 -6.76 22.15 -1.31
C THR A 474 -8.02 22.14 -0.43
N SER A 475 -8.99 23.06 -0.64
CA SER A 475 -10.29 23.20 0.10
C SER A 475 -10.22 23.42 1.63
N ASN A 476 -11.27 23.79 2.37
CA ASN A 476 -12.02 25.08 2.41
C ASN A 476 -12.34 25.61 3.87
N PRO A 477 -11.68 25.23 5.00
CA PRO A 477 -11.88 26.00 6.25
C PRO A 477 -10.91 27.18 6.41
N ILE A 478 -9.74 27.14 5.77
CA ILE A 478 -8.72 28.20 5.87
C ILE A 478 -9.00 29.37 4.90
N ASP A 479 -9.80 29.15 3.85
CA ASP A 479 -10.04 30.17 2.81
C ASP A 479 -10.74 31.43 3.36
N LEU A 480 -11.64 31.30 4.34
CA LEU A 480 -12.30 32.46 4.99
C LEU A 480 -11.35 33.27 5.88
N GLY A 481 -10.49 32.60 6.64
CA GLY A 481 -9.49 33.25 7.51
C GLY A 481 -8.39 33.95 6.70
N VAL A 482 -7.91 33.29 5.64
CA VAL A 482 -6.93 33.86 4.70
C VAL A 482 -7.52 35.07 3.98
N ALA A 483 -8.75 34.97 3.48
CA ALA A 483 -9.44 36.08 2.83
C ALA A 483 -9.54 37.31 3.73
N GLN A 484 -9.99 37.12 4.97
CA GLN A 484 -10.11 38.22 5.94
C GLN A 484 -8.74 38.84 6.27
N LEU A 485 -7.71 38.02 6.43
CA LEU A 485 -6.36 38.49 6.70
C LEU A 485 -5.84 39.38 5.56
N PHE A 486 -5.93 38.92 4.31
CA PHE A 486 -5.46 39.69 3.17
C PHE A 486 -6.29 40.96 2.94
N HIS A 487 -7.58 40.93 3.26
CA HIS A 487 -8.40 42.14 3.27
C HIS A 487 -7.87 43.20 4.25
N ASN A 488 -7.47 42.79 5.47
CA ASN A 488 -6.89 43.69 6.48
C ASN A 488 -5.55 44.31 6.03
N HIS A 489 -4.84 43.67 5.09
CA HIS A 489 -3.61 44.18 4.48
C HIS A 489 -3.85 44.92 3.15
N ALA A 490 -5.05 45.45 2.95
CA ALA A 490 -5.46 46.20 1.76
C ALA A 490 -5.34 45.39 0.45
N TYR A 491 -5.65 44.10 0.47
CA TYR A 491 -5.84 43.32 -0.77
C TYR A 491 -7.32 43.12 -1.08
N ARG A 492 -7.67 43.26 -2.35
CA ARG A 492 -8.94 42.83 -2.94
C ARG A 492 -8.83 41.40 -3.43
N ILE A 493 -9.89 40.62 -3.25
CA ILE A 493 -10.00 39.25 -3.77
C ILE A 493 -10.56 39.30 -5.20
N ASP A 494 -9.83 38.75 -6.17
CA ASP A 494 -10.35 38.45 -7.51
C ASP A 494 -11.05 37.07 -7.48
N PRO A 495 -11.99 36.78 -8.41
CA PRO A 495 -12.76 35.53 -8.40
C PRO A 495 -11.87 34.27 -8.32
N ASN A 496 -12.25 33.34 -7.44
CA ASN A 496 -11.57 32.06 -7.28
C ASN A 496 -11.66 31.21 -8.54
N ASN A 497 -10.57 30.53 -8.87
CA ASN A 497 -10.54 29.54 -9.95
C ASN A 497 -10.40 28.14 -9.32
N SER A 498 -11.47 27.35 -9.38
CA SER A 498 -11.53 26.01 -8.78
C SER A 498 -11.34 24.91 -9.82
N PHE A 499 -10.55 23.90 -9.43
CA PHE A 499 -10.12 22.77 -10.25
C PHE A 499 -10.22 21.50 -9.39
N GLY A 500 -11.43 20.95 -9.27
CA GLY A 500 -11.72 19.86 -8.34
C GLY A 500 -11.44 20.29 -6.89
N MET A 501 -10.55 19.57 -6.18
CA MET A 501 -10.15 19.92 -4.81
C MET A 501 -9.17 21.10 -4.71
N PHE A 502 -8.60 21.57 -5.83
CA PHE A 502 -7.64 22.67 -5.82
C PHE A 502 -8.32 24.00 -6.12
N THR A 503 -7.91 25.07 -5.42
CA THR A 503 -8.36 26.43 -5.70
C THR A 503 -7.16 27.35 -5.85
N VAL A 504 -7.22 28.23 -6.85
CA VAL A 504 -6.28 29.33 -7.04
C VAL A 504 -7.04 30.64 -6.78
N THR A 505 -6.68 31.30 -5.68
CA THR A 505 -7.23 32.60 -5.28
C THR A 505 -6.20 33.68 -5.55
N LYS A 506 -6.62 34.81 -6.13
CA LYS A 506 -5.74 35.94 -6.39
C LYS A 506 -6.14 37.12 -5.52
N PHE A 507 -5.18 37.66 -4.81
CA PHE A 507 -5.28 38.86 -3.99
C PHE A 507 -4.52 39.99 -4.69
N VAL A 508 -5.14 41.14 -4.90
CA VAL A 508 -4.53 42.30 -5.57
C VAL A 508 -4.45 43.46 -4.60
N LYS A 509 -3.28 44.06 -4.45
CA LYS A 509 -3.08 45.18 -3.53
C LYS A 509 -3.89 46.39 -4.01
N VAL A 510 -4.67 46.97 -3.11
CA VAL A 510 -5.45 48.19 -3.32
C VAL A 510 -4.53 49.35 -2.97
N HIS A 511 -4.29 50.22 -3.96
CA HIS A 511 -3.52 51.45 -3.78
C HIS A 511 -4.36 52.56 -3.17
#